data_AF-A0A349HBS7-F1
#
_entry.id   AF-A0A349HBS7-F1
#
_cell.length_a   1.000
_cell.length_b   1.000
_cell.length_c   1.000
_cell.angle_alpha   90.00
_cell.angle_beta   90.00
_cell.angle_gamma   90.00
#
_symmetry.space_group_name_H-M   'P 1'
#
loop_
_entity.id
_entity.type
_entity.pdbx_description
1 polymer ?
#
loop_
_entity_poly.entity_id
_entity_poly.type
_entity_poly.pdbx_seq_one_letter_code
_entity_poly.pdbx_strand_id
1 'polypeptide(L)'
;MFSMVDLTVYFKKPIDWANVLYIHFWDTRPHAPIIDWPGVLMTEQKNHWFAYRFMGVTSTRLLFHDGHGRQTSDLQRDHPGWYTLDGGWFDQNPDDAPSAVEAEA
;
A
#
# COMPACT_ATOMS: atom_id res chain seq x y z
N MET A 1 14.01 19.28 -16.23
CA MET A 1 13.62 17.90 -15.87
C MET A 1 12.58 18.00 -14.76
N PHE A 2 11.34 17.55 -14.99
CA PHE A 2 10.36 17.46 -13.91
C PHE A 2 10.71 16.24 -13.05
N SER A 3 10.98 16.45 -11.77
CA SER A 3 11.01 15.36 -10.80
C SER A 3 9.57 14.87 -10.65
N MET A 4 9.20 13.78 -11.31
CA MET A 4 7.92 13.12 -11.05
C MET A 4 8.01 12.52 -9.64
N VAL A 5 7.32 13.13 -8.69
CA VAL A 5 7.14 12.56 -7.36
C VAL A 5 6.19 11.37 -7.53
N ASP A 6 6.65 10.18 -7.19
CA ASP A 6 5.85 8.96 -7.30
C ASP A 6 5.30 8.57 -5.92
N LEU A 7 4.01 8.23 -5.88
CA LEU A 7 3.38 7.63 -4.72
C LEU A 7 3.70 6.13 -4.70
N THR A 8 4.32 5.65 -3.63
CA THR A 8 4.50 4.20 -3.40
C THR A 8 3.76 3.81 -2.13
N VAL A 9 2.87 2.83 -2.26
CA VAL A 9 2.13 2.27 -1.12
C VAL A 9 2.55 0.84 -0.88
N TYR A 10 2.62 0.48 0.39
CA TYR A 10 2.91 -0.86 0.86
C TYR A 10 1.73 -1.38 1.67
N PHE A 11 1.41 -2.65 1.55
CA PHE A 11 0.39 -3.31 2.34
C PHE A 11 0.97 -4.56 3.00
N LYS A 12 0.81 -4.68 4.32
CA LYS A 12 1.21 -5.87 5.07
C LYS A 12 0.15 -6.93 4.88
N LYS A 13 0.48 -8.01 4.17
CA LYS A 13 -0.45 -9.12 3.93
C LYS A 13 -0.81 -9.78 5.26
N PRO A 14 -2.10 -9.83 5.65
CA PRO A 14 -2.55 -10.64 6.78
C PRO A 14 -2.27 -12.12 6.51
N ILE A 15 -1.98 -12.88 7.57
CA ILE A 15 -1.57 -14.29 7.44
C ILE A 15 -2.64 -15.16 6.76
N ASP A 16 -3.90 -14.78 6.95
CA ASP A 16 -5.07 -15.52 6.51
C ASP A 16 -5.54 -15.13 5.09
N TRP A 17 -4.98 -14.06 4.49
CA TRP A 17 -5.24 -13.68 3.11
C TRP A 17 -4.43 -14.52 2.11
N ALA A 18 -4.97 -14.70 0.89
CA ALA A 18 -4.28 -15.40 -0.18
C ALA A 18 -2.93 -14.74 -0.53
N ASN A 19 -1.99 -15.52 -1.09
CA ASN A 19 -0.62 -15.07 -1.36
C ASN A 19 -0.51 -14.00 -2.45
N VAL A 20 -1.54 -13.88 -3.29
CA VAL A 20 -1.61 -12.93 -4.39
C VAL A 20 -2.48 -11.77 -3.96
N LEU A 21 -1.95 -10.55 -4.02
CA LEU A 21 -2.66 -9.33 -3.66
C LEU A 21 -2.79 -8.40 -4.85
N TYR A 22 -3.93 -7.73 -4.90
CA TYR A 22 -4.25 -6.71 -5.88
C TYR A 22 -4.50 -5.37 -5.18
N ILE A 23 -4.25 -4.30 -5.92
CA ILE A 23 -4.66 -2.95 -5.57
C ILE A 23 -5.65 -2.44 -6.62
N HIS A 24 -6.79 -1.94 -6.17
CA HIS A 24 -7.73 -1.19 -7.01
C HIS A 24 -7.72 0.27 -6.56
N PHE A 25 -7.77 1.21 -7.51
CA PHE A 25 -7.62 2.63 -7.20
C PHE A 25 -8.41 3.54 -8.15
N TRP A 26 -8.77 4.71 -7.64
CA TRP A 26 -9.57 5.73 -8.32
C TRP A 26 -9.28 7.12 -7.73
N ASP A 27 -9.86 8.17 -8.31
CA ASP A 27 -9.67 9.56 -7.87
C ASP A 27 -8.20 9.99 -7.73
N THR A 28 -7.34 9.47 -8.62
CA THR A 28 -5.91 9.80 -8.64
C THR A 28 -5.66 11.27 -8.96
N ARG A 29 -4.61 11.85 -8.39
CA ARG A 29 -4.09 13.18 -8.70
C ARG A 29 -2.58 13.12 -8.94
N PRO A 30 -2.07 13.63 -10.07
CA PRO A 30 -2.75 13.87 -11.34
C PRO A 30 -3.64 12.70 -11.79
N HIS A 31 -4.65 12.98 -12.61
CA HIS A 31 -5.59 11.96 -13.08
C HIS A 31 -4.88 10.91 -13.94
N ALA A 32 -4.92 9.66 -13.48
CA ALA A 32 -4.61 8.46 -14.23
C ALA A 32 -5.91 7.76 -14.67
N PRO A 33 -5.88 6.94 -15.73
CA PRO A 33 -7.03 6.13 -16.12
C PRO A 33 -7.55 5.27 -14.97
N ILE A 34 -8.87 5.15 -14.87
CA ILE A 34 -9.53 4.21 -13.96
C ILE A 34 -9.14 2.80 -14.38
N ILE A 35 -8.86 1.94 -13.41
CA ILE A 35 -8.58 0.53 -13.63
C ILE A 35 -9.82 -0.27 -13.26
N ASP A 36 -10.29 -1.15 -14.14
CA ASP A 36 -11.41 -2.04 -13.82
C ASP A 36 -11.02 -3.07 -12.74
N TRP A 37 -12.02 -3.57 -12.01
CA TRP A 37 -11.83 -4.73 -11.13
C TRP A 37 -11.25 -5.92 -11.91
N PRO A 38 -10.20 -6.61 -11.43
CA PRO A 38 -9.66 -6.62 -10.05
C PRO A 38 -8.51 -5.64 -9.79
N GLY A 39 -8.31 -4.61 -10.59
CA GLY A 39 -7.17 -3.71 -10.40
C GLY A 39 -5.84 -4.34 -10.86
N VAL A 40 -4.76 -3.98 -10.17
CA VAL A 40 -3.38 -4.34 -10.55
C VAL A 40 -2.75 -5.26 -9.53
N LEU A 41 -2.00 -6.26 -10.00
CA LEU A 41 -1.21 -7.15 -9.15
C LEU A 41 -0.12 -6.36 -8.40
N MET A 42 -0.03 -6.56 -7.08
CA MET A 42 1.02 -5.99 -6.27
C MET A 42 2.29 -6.84 -6.30
N THR A 43 3.45 -6.21 -6.12
CA THR A 43 4.74 -6.91 -6.08
C THR A 43 5.08 -7.29 -4.64
N GLU A 44 5.25 -8.58 -4.37
CA GLU A 44 5.72 -9.07 -3.07
C GLU A 44 7.12 -8.52 -2.76
N GLN A 45 7.29 -8.09 -1.51
CA GLN A 45 8.52 -7.64 -0.87
C GLN A 45 8.85 -8.59 0.29
N LYS A 46 9.92 -8.30 1.03
CA LYS A 46 10.28 -9.07 2.23
C LYS A 46 9.22 -8.91 3.33
N ASN A 47 9.21 -9.86 4.27
CA ASN A 47 8.40 -9.80 5.48
C ASN A 47 6.90 -9.58 5.20
N HIS A 48 6.35 -10.22 4.16
CA HIS A 48 4.93 -10.15 3.80
C HIS A 48 4.42 -8.75 3.41
N TRP A 49 5.30 -7.82 3.08
CA TRP A 49 4.92 -6.55 2.47
C TRP A 49 4.66 -6.74 0.98
N PHE A 50 3.65 -6.07 0.46
CA PHE A 50 3.37 -5.98 -0.98
C PHE A 50 3.38 -4.52 -1.37
N ALA A 51 3.97 -4.20 -2.53
CA ALA A 51 4.15 -2.82 -2.97
C ALA A 51 3.47 -2.54 -4.32
N TYR A 52 2.99 -1.31 -4.47
CA TYR A 52 2.63 -0.73 -5.75
C TYR A 52 3.13 0.71 -5.86
N ARG A 53 3.76 1.03 -6.99
CA ARG A 53 4.25 2.38 -7.32
C ARG A 53 3.36 2.98 -8.37
N PHE A 54 2.71 4.09 -8.03
CA PHE A 54 2.01 4.91 -9.00
C PHE A 54 3.00 5.86 -9.67
N MET A 55 3.08 5.82 -11.00
CA MET A 55 3.97 6.68 -11.77
C MET A 55 3.31 8.03 -12.03
N GLY A 56 3.90 9.12 -11.54
CA GLY A 56 3.40 10.48 -11.75
C GLY A 56 2.08 10.81 -11.06
N VAL A 57 1.62 9.96 -10.13
CA VAL A 57 0.47 10.20 -9.25
C VAL A 57 1.00 10.50 -7.85
N THR A 58 0.46 11.55 -7.24
CA THR A 58 0.79 12.01 -5.89
C THR A 58 -0.29 11.65 -4.87
N SER A 59 -1.54 11.48 -5.27
CA SER A 59 -2.61 11.00 -4.36
C SER A 59 -3.66 10.15 -5.05
N THR A 60 -4.37 9.32 -4.29
CA THR A 60 -5.39 8.41 -4.81
C THR A 60 -6.33 7.95 -3.70
N ARG A 61 -7.53 7.50 -4.08
CA ARG A 61 -8.31 6.54 -3.31
C ARG A 61 -7.96 5.13 -3.76
N LEU A 62 -7.94 4.17 -2.85
CA LEU A 62 -7.53 2.80 -3.14
C LEU A 62 -8.12 1.80 -2.16
N LEU A 63 -8.08 0.52 -2.52
CA LEU A 63 -8.24 -0.59 -1.60
C LEU A 63 -7.30 -1.74 -1.99
N PHE A 64 -6.96 -2.58 -1.02
CA PHE A 64 -6.20 -3.81 -1.24
C PHE A 64 -7.13 -5.01 -1.10
N HIS A 65 -6.94 -6.04 -1.92
CA HIS A 65 -7.73 -7.26 -1.83
C HIS A 65 -6.95 -8.50 -2.29
N ASP A 66 -7.41 -9.68 -1.89
CA ASP A 66 -6.78 -10.95 -2.26
C ASP A 66 -7.42 -11.63 -3.48
N GLY A 67 -8.55 -11.10 -3.97
CA GLY A 67 -9.29 -11.69 -5.10
C GLY A 67 -10.12 -12.92 -4.73
N HIS A 68 -10.15 -13.28 -3.44
CA HIS A 68 -10.87 -14.42 -2.87
C HIS A 68 -11.89 -13.98 -1.80
N GLY A 69 -12.35 -12.73 -1.88
CA GLY A 69 -13.42 -12.18 -1.05
C GLY A 69 -12.93 -11.33 0.13
N ARG A 70 -11.62 -11.19 0.33
CA ARG A 70 -11.07 -10.32 1.39
C ARG A 70 -10.55 -9.02 0.79
N GLN A 71 -10.89 -7.92 1.44
CA GLN A 71 -10.48 -6.58 1.03
C GLN A 71 -10.42 -5.63 2.23
N THR A 72 -9.67 -4.54 2.08
CA THR A 72 -9.73 -3.41 3.02
C THR A 72 -11.03 -2.62 2.84
N SER A 73 -11.32 -1.70 3.76
CA SER A 73 -12.21 -0.58 3.43
C SER A 73 -11.59 0.29 2.33
N ASP A 74 -12.37 1.22 1.78
CA ASP A 74 -11.83 2.32 0.99
C ASP A 74 -10.80 3.11 1.81
N LEU A 75 -9.65 3.36 1.20
CA LEU A 75 -8.54 4.12 1.77
C LEU A 75 -8.25 5.33 0.89
N GLN A 76 -7.52 6.29 1.46
CA GLN A 76 -6.94 7.42 0.74
C GLN A 76 -5.48 7.59 1.14
N ARG A 77 -4.63 7.95 0.18
CA ARG A 77 -3.23 8.25 0.43
C ARG A 77 -2.68 9.30 -0.54
N ASP A 78 -1.82 10.18 -0.06
CA ASP A 78 -1.24 11.33 -0.77
C ASP A 78 0.27 11.51 -0.58
N HIS A 79 0.93 10.51 0.02
CA HIS A 79 2.39 10.40 0.12
C HIS A 79 2.78 8.93 0.36
N PRO A 80 4.06 8.54 0.19
CA PRO A 80 4.47 7.16 0.40
C PRO A 80 4.05 6.64 1.78
N GLY A 81 3.65 5.38 1.87
CA GLY A 81 3.13 4.85 3.13
C GLY A 81 2.99 3.34 3.20
N TRP A 82 2.96 2.83 4.42
CA TRP A 82 2.80 1.43 4.77
C TRP A 82 1.46 1.25 5.47
N TYR A 83 0.60 0.38 4.95
CA TYR A 83 -0.71 0.09 5.52
C TYR A 83 -0.71 -1.28 6.19
N THR A 84 -1.23 -1.34 7.42
CA THR A 84 -1.59 -2.60 8.10
C THR A 84 -3.07 -2.56 8.48
N LEU A 85 -3.72 -3.73 8.55
CA LEU A 85 -5.15 -3.80 8.92
C LEU A 85 -5.42 -3.34 10.36
N ASP A 86 -4.45 -3.55 11.24
CA ASP A 86 -4.52 -3.27 12.67
C ASP A 86 -4.10 -1.83 13.03
N GLY A 87 -3.13 -1.27 12.30
CA GLY A 87 -2.51 0.03 12.60
C GLY A 87 -2.87 1.15 11.64
N GLY A 88 -3.44 0.85 10.47
CA GLY A 88 -3.72 1.84 9.45
C GLY A 88 -2.47 2.27 8.69
N TRP A 89 -2.40 3.55 8.30
CA TRP A 89 -1.26 4.10 7.57
C TRP A 89 -0.11 4.53 8.47
N PHE A 90 1.09 4.19 8.05
CA PHE A 90 2.36 4.65 8.60
C PHE A 90 3.18 5.37 7.52
N ASP A 91 3.92 6.39 7.93
CA ASP A 91 4.77 7.20 7.03
C ASP A 91 6.17 6.61 6.85
N GLN A 92 6.52 5.65 7.69
CA GLN A 92 7.73 4.84 7.63
C GLN A 92 7.32 3.38 7.84
N ASN A 93 8.16 2.45 7.40
CA ASN A 93 7.92 1.03 7.62
C ASN A 93 7.87 0.74 9.13
N PRO A 94 6.73 0.27 9.68
CA PRO A 94 6.62 0.00 11.12
C PRO A 94 7.50 -1.17 11.58
N ASP A 95 7.95 -2.04 10.66
CA ASP A 95 8.89 -3.12 10.99
C ASP A 95 10.34 -2.61 11.19
N ASP A 96 10.65 -1.39 10.74
CA ASP A 96 12.01 -0.82 10.84
C ASP A 96 12.19 0.03 12.12
N ALA A 97 11.13 0.24 12.90
CA ALA A 97 11.25 0.89 14.20
C ALA A 97 12.10 0.02 15.14
N PRO A 98 13.08 0.59 15.87
CA PRO A 98 13.81 -0.18 16.86
C PRO A 98 12.80 -0.73 17.87
N SER A 99 12.78 -2.06 18.05
CA SER A 99 12.01 -2.68 19.12
C SER A 99 12.35 -1.96 20.43
N ALA A 100 11.33 -1.56 21.19
CA ALA A 100 11.48 -0.85 22.46
C ALA A 100 12.16 -1.68 23.59
N VAL A 101 12.97 -2.68 23.23
CA VAL A 101 13.63 -3.63 24.15
C VAL A 101 15.12 -3.33 24.37
N GLU A 102 15.70 -2.31 23.74
CA GLU A 102 17.11 -1.91 23.94
C GLU A 102 17.28 -0.48 24.47
N ALA A 103 16.25 0.10 25.07
CA ALA A 103 16.32 1.41 25.73
C ALA A 103 16.33 1.30 27.27
N GLU A 104 17.00 0.29 27.83
CA GLU A 104 17.45 0.29 29.23
C GLU A 104 18.84 -0.35 29.29
N ALA A 105 19.86 0.52 29.19
CA ALA A 105 21.25 0.23 29.56
C ALA A 105 21.75 1.35 30.49
#